data_AF-A0A9N8EFI0-F1
#
_entry.id   AF-A0A9N8EFI0-F1
#
_cell.length_a   1.000
_cell.length_b   1.000
_cell.length_c   1.000
_cell.angle_alpha   90.00
_cell.angle_beta   90.00
_cell.angle_gamma   90.00
#
_symmetry.space_group_name_H-M   'P 1'
#
loop_
_entity.id
_entity.type
_entity.pdbx_description
1 polymer ?
#
loop_
_entity_poly.entity_id
_entity_poly.type
_entity_poly.pdbx_seq_one_letter_code
_entity_poly.pdbx_strand_id
1 'polypeptide(L)'
;MSVFDDTPAERSFVDIPYAELGAVHPDANVVGPTERYYKCSGEKAAELMAMGIGLKTGDLREVGNVEEEPYCSMKLKKKVTPTQKHMVEEIRRRCILEGVPECKCKSWEKKKCIVWLQKHPITNTTDIAFVIKEEKRFFDLVTKALLEKTDEKKEKGTTPPWNYSEPYLRLIECMLDDSIRQLFLDMHRMGERDELDARNSENRPETVYEACARLFNDPDHEVMSRCLPDLHFTFSEVIDCSFENMPGKVTPDEVKRRWGDSRAKLIKIIAKWELSGNGFGQRGVSDDNFGHLGDDMLECGDNRANFLDSQTKEHILYLWHVADEAQILKNVMSVISESCAATSETCSSVSGSENAVARRRRTDERALGFFRAKMGLAMHTMSRAAIFKELRESQEKLFEAQLRVMEVTSEELSELWMGRVRYLEANVKAVTECLDSLAFEDSLEPPSKKQKKKRGAPGPLVLGGDSDSDSDEEEEAVNEEE
;
A
#
# COMPACT_ATOMS: atom_id res chain seq x y z
N MET A 1 -38.50 -49.61 32.91
CA MET A 1 -38.36 -49.65 31.44
C MET A 1 -39.67 -49.15 30.85
N SER A 2 -39.80 -47.84 30.61
CA SER A 2 -40.88 -47.29 29.78
C SER A 2 -40.23 -46.57 28.61
N VAL A 3 -40.36 -47.16 27.43
CA VAL A 3 -39.87 -46.62 26.17
C VAL A 3 -40.86 -45.55 25.74
N PHE A 4 -40.43 -44.29 25.73
CA PHE A 4 -41.16 -43.22 25.04
C PHE A 4 -40.76 -43.28 23.57
N ASP A 5 -41.76 -43.56 22.74
CA ASP A 5 -41.68 -43.62 21.28
C ASP A 5 -41.98 -42.21 20.74
N ASP A 6 -40.93 -41.44 20.45
CA ASP A 6 -41.01 -40.10 19.84
C ASP A 6 -40.82 -40.23 18.32
N THR A 7 -41.89 -40.54 17.60
CA THR A 7 -41.96 -40.34 16.15
C THR A 7 -42.15 -38.86 15.83
N PRO A 8 -41.26 -38.20 15.06
CA PRO A 8 -41.45 -36.81 14.67
C PRO A 8 -42.47 -36.72 13.53
N ALA A 9 -43.54 -35.95 13.74
CA ALA A 9 -44.46 -35.55 12.68
C ALA A 9 -43.69 -34.78 11.59
N GLU A 10 -43.77 -35.27 10.35
CA GLU A 10 -43.28 -34.59 9.15
C GLU A 10 -44.01 -33.25 9.01
N ARG A 11 -43.30 -32.14 9.30
CA ARG A 11 -43.77 -30.80 8.95
C ARG A 11 -43.47 -30.57 7.47
N SER A 12 -44.52 -30.43 6.66
CA SER A 12 -44.43 -30.10 5.24
C SER A 12 -43.73 -28.75 5.03
N PHE A 13 -42.77 -28.72 4.12
CA PHE A 13 -42.14 -27.48 3.64
C PHE A 13 -43.19 -26.57 2.99
N VAL A 14 -43.21 -25.29 3.37
CA VAL A 14 -44.08 -24.29 2.75
C VAL A 14 -43.29 -23.66 1.60
N ASP A 15 -43.54 -24.11 0.36
CA ASP A 15 -43.06 -23.45 -0.84
C ASP A 15 -43.98 -22.25 -1.15
N ILE A 16 -43.44 -21.03 -1.07
CA ILE A 16 -44.16 -19.81 -1.41
C ILE A 16 -43.69 -19.31 -2.79
N PRO A 17 -44.53 -19.32 -3.84
CA PRO A 17 -44.15 -18.84 -5.16
C PRO A 17 -43.89 -17.33 -5.17
N TYR A 18 -42.87 -16.91 -5.94
CA TYR A 18 -42.43 -15.52 -6.04
C TYR A 18 -43.51 -14.57 -6.59
N ALA A 19 -44.47 -15.08 -7.35
CA ALA A 19 -45.54 -14.30 -7.97
C ALA A 19 -46.68 -13.90 -7.00
N GLU A 20 -46.81 -14.57 -5.85
CA GLU A 20 -47.89 -14.29 -4.87
C GLU A 20 -47.47 -13.30 -3.77
N LEU A 21 -46.18 -12.99 -3.65
CA LEU A 21 -45.66 -11.97 -2.72
C LEU A 21 -46.04 -10.53 -3.12
N GLY A 22 -46.59 -10.33 -4.33
CA GLY A 22 -47.04 -9.02 -4.82
C GLY A 22 -48.49 -8.65 -4.49
N ALA A 23 -49.29 -9.56 -3.91
CA ALA A 23 -50.74 -9.35 -3.77
C ALA A 23 -51.31 -9.66 -2.37
N VAL A 24 -50.48 -9.81 -1.35
CA VAL A 24 -50.96 -9.83 0.04
C VAL A 24 -50.93 -8.39 0.55
N HIS A 25 -52.11 -7.83 0.79
CA HIS A 25 -52.29 -6.52 1.41
C HIS A 25 -52.57 -6.75 2.92
N PRO A 26 -51.56 -6.85 3.80
CA PRO A 26 -51.76 -6.64 5.22
C PRO A 26 -51.71 -5.13 5.49
N ASP A 27 -52.40 -4.65 6.51
CA ASP A 27 -52.31 -3.26 6.97
C ASP A 27 -50.86 -2.76 6.96
N ALA A 28 -50.57 -1.75 6.13
CA ALA A 28 -49.22 -1.35 5.70
C ALA A 28 -48.31 -0.76 6.80
N ASN A 29 -48.64 -0.93 8.08
CA ASN A 29 -47.87 -0.42 9.22
C ASN A 29 -47.59 -1.45 10.31
N VAL A 30 -47.97 -2.72 10.14
CA VAL A 30 -47.67 -3.74 11.17
C VAL A 30 -46.23 -4.25 11.00
N VAL A 31 -45.28 -3.55 11.62
CA VAL A 31 -43.88 -3.97 11.73
C VAL A 31 -43.81 -5.29 12.50
N GLY A 32 -43.37 -6.35 11.82
CA GLY A 32 -43.21 -7.70 12.38
C GLY A 32 -42.12 -7.76 13.47
N PRO A 33 -42.18 -8.75 14.38
CA PRO A 33 -41.20 -8.87 15.46
C PRO A 33 -39.77 -9.11 14.95
N THR A 34 -39.60 -9.77 13.80
CA THR A 34 -38.27 -9.97 13.18
C THR A 34 -37.70 -8.64 12.68
N GLU A 35 -38.51 -7.82 12.01
CA GLU A 35 -38.10 -6.50 11.55
C GLU A 35 -37.69 -5.57 12.71
N ARG A 36 -38.47 -5.56 13.80
CA ARG A 36 -38.13 -4.76 14.99
C ARG A 36 -36.79 -5.18 15.57
N TYR A 37 -36.56 -6.49 15.71
CA TYR A 37 -35.31 -7.01 16.24
C TYR A 37 -34.12 -6.59 15.36
N TYR A 38 -34.23 -6.75 14.03
CA TYR A 38 -33.18 -6.37 13.08
C TYR A 38 -32.84 -4.87 13.12
N LYS A 39 -33.86 -4.01 13.26
CA LYS A 39 -33.66 -2.55 13.40
C LYS A 39 -33.00 -2.21 14.74
N CYS A 40 -33.43 -2.82 15.84
CA CYS A 40 -32.86 -2.58 17.17
C CYS A 40 -31.41 -3.07 17.30
N SER A 41 -31.02 -4.08 16.53
CA SER A 41 -29.67 -4.65 16.57
C SER A 41 -28.66 -3.90 15.69
N GLY A 42 -29.10 -2.86 14.98
CA GLY A 42 -28.27 -1.99 14.15
C GLY A 42 -28.10 -2.49 12.72
N GLU A 43 -29.07 -3.24 12.19
CA GLU A 43 -29.13 -3.66 10.78
C GLU A 43 -27.88 -4.43 10.32
N LYS A 44 -27.37 -5.33 11.18
CA LYS A 44 -26.17 -6.10 10.87
C LYS A 44 -26.47 -7.21 9.88
N ALA A 45 -25.79 -7.19 8.73
CA ALA A 45 -25.92 -8.23 7.71
C ALA A 45 -25.75 -9.66 8.26
N ALA A 46 -24.82 -9.90 9.19
CA ALA A 46 -24.63 -11.22 9.78
C ALA A 46 -25.80 -11.72 10.65
N GLU A 47 -26.64 -10.83 11.17
CA GLU A 47 -27.87 -11.19 11.87
C GLU A 47 -29.00 -11.44 10.87
N LEU A 48 -29.11 -10.63 9.80
CA LEU A 48 -30.03 -10.88 8.67
C LEU A 48 -29.78 -12.26 8.05
N MET A 49 -28.51 -12.60 7.78
CA MET A 49 -28.14 -13.92 7.25
C MET A 49 -28.49 -15.05 8.22
N ALA A 50 -28.38 -14.83 9.54
CA ALA A 50 -28.81 -15.82 10.53
C ALA A 50 -30.33 -16.02 10.53
N MET A 51 -31.11 -14.95 10.39
CA MET A 51 -32.57 -14.99 10.27
C MET A 51 -33.03 -15.73 9.02
N GLY A 52 -32.27 -15.64 7.93
CA GLY A 52 -32.54 -16.34 6.67
C GLY A 52 -32.41 -17.86 6.74
N ILE A 53 -31.61 -18.40 7.67
CA ILE A 53 -31.31 -19.84 7.72
C ILE A 53 -32.60 -20.66 7.88
N GLY A 54 -32.80 -21.60 6.96
CA GLY A 54 -33.98 -22.45 6.88
C GLY A 54 -35.09 -21.92 5.98
N LEU A 55 -34.98 -20.68 5.48
CA LEU A 55 -35.90 -20.13 4.48
C LEU A 55 -35.39 -20.42 3.07
N LYS A 56 -36.31 -20.70 2.17
CA LYS A 56 -36.05 -20.88 0.74
C LYS A 56 -36.87 -19.86 -0.05
N THR A 57 -36.24 -19.34 -1.09
CA THR A 57 -36.93 -18.52 -2.10
C THR A 57 -37.60 -19.46 -3.12
N GLY A 58 -38.61 -18.98 -3.86
CA GLY A 58 -39.27 -19.74 -4.93
C GLY A 58 -38.32 -20.34 -5.99
N ASP A 59 -37.12 -19.78 -6.15
CA ASP A 59 -36.06 -20.32 -7.02
C ASP A 59 -35.24 -21.44 -6.36
N LEU A 60 -35.73 -22.01 -5.25
CA LEU A 60 -35.05 -22.99 -4.38
C LEU A 60 -33.76 -22.50 -3.71
N ARG A 61 -33.37 -21.24 -3.95
CA ARG A 61 -32.21 -20.60 -3.31
C ARG A 61 -32.41 -20.48 -1.81
N GLU A 62 -31.42 -20.90 -1.04
CA GLU A 62 -31.42 -20.79 0.43
C GLU A 62 -31.12 -19.35 0.85
N VAL A 63 -32.05 -18.74 1.58
CA VAL A 63 -31.87 -17.37 2.09
C VAL A 63 -30.83 -17.42 3.20
N GLY A 64 -29.86 -16.50 3.17
CA GLY A 64 -28.79 -16.46 4.18
C GLY A 64 -27.64 -17.44 3.95
N ASN A 65 -27.59 -18.14 2.81
CA ASN A 65 -26.46 -18.98 2.47
C ASN A 65 -25.27 -18.13 1.97
N VAL A 66 -24.30 -17.90 2.86
CA VAL A 66 -23.10 -17.10 2.56
C VAL A 66 -22.04 -17.83 1.72
N GLU A 67 -22.24 -19.11 1.42
CA GLU A 67 -21.37 -19.89 0.55
C GLU A 67 -21.76 -19.79 -0.93
N GLU A 68 -22.92 -19.22 -1.25
CA GLU A 68 -23.37 -18.94 -2.62
C GLU A 68 -22.96 -17.54 -3.10
N GLU A 69 -22.97 -17.34 -4.42
CA GLU A 69 -22.78 -16.01 -5.01
C GLU A 69 -23.98 -15.10 -4.71
N PRO A 70 -23.77 -13.80 -4.46
CA PRO A 70 -22.53 -13.03 -4.59
C PRO A 70 -21.65 -13.03 -3.31
N TYR A 71 -22.05 -13.75 -2.26
CA TYR A 71 -21.44 -13.61 -0.93
C TYR A 71 -20.09 -14.29 -0.82
N CYS A 72 -19.89 -15.43 -1.50
CA CYS A 72 -18.63 -16.16 -1.46
C CYS A 72 -17.47 -15.36 -2.09
N SER A 73 -17.73 -14.57 -3.14
CA SER A 73 -16.75 -13.72 -3.83
C SER A 73 -16.50 -12.35 -3.18
N MET A 74 -17.18 -12.05 -2.07
CA MET A 74 -17.07 -10.75 -1.40
C MET A 74 -15.80 -10.64 -0.52
N LYS A 75 -15.00 -9.59 -0.72
CA LYS A 75 -13.77 -9.31 0.06
C LYS A 75 -13.97 -9.31 1.58
N LEU A 76 -15.13 -8.86 2.06
CA LEU A 76 -15.48 -8.77 3.48
C LEU A 76 -16.49 -9.83 3.91
N LYS A 77 -16.43 -11.05 3.33
CA LYS A 77 -17.29 -12.19 3.69
C LYS A 77 -17.47 -12.36 5.20
N LYS A 78 -16.40 -12.22 5.99
CA LYS A 78 -16.42 -12.31 7.46
C LYS A 78 -17.43 -11.38 8.16
N LYS A 79 -17.79 -10.23 7.56
CA LYS A 79 -18.77 -9.28 8.13
C LYS A 79 -20.22 -9.72 7.91
N VAL A 80 -20.45 -10.63 6.96
CA VAL A 80 -21.78 -11.11 6.57
C VAL A 80 -22.00 -12.54 7.04
N THR A 81 -20.94 -13.32 7.22
CA THR A 81 -21.02 -14.66 7.82
C THR A 81 -21.54 -14.60 9.26
N PRO A 82 -22.67 -15.25 9.57
CA PRO A 82 -23.16 -15.35 10.94
C PRO A 82 -22.14 -16.00 11.88
N THR A 83 -21.95 -15.39 13.05
CA THR A 83 -21.16 -16.00 14.13
C THR A 83 -22.05 -16.97 14.91
N GLN A 84 -21.43 -17.83 15.73
CA GLN A 84 -22.19 -18.72 16.65
C GLN A 84 -23.11 -17.90 17.56
N LYS A 85 -22.65 -16.72 18.01
CA LYS A 85 -23.44 -15.81 18.83
C LYS A 85 -24.71 -15.36 18.12
N HIS A 86 -24.61 -14.91 16.87
CA HIS A 86 -25.78 -14.50 16.08
C HIS A 86 -26.77 -15.65 15.89
N MET A 87 -26.28 -16.87 15.62
CA MET A 87 -27.15 -18.04 15.46
C MET A 87 -27.84 -18.43 16.77
N VAL A 88 -27.13 -18.39 17.91
CA VAL A 88 -27.70 -18.71 19.23
C VAL A 88 -28.75 -17.67 19.64
N GLU A 89 -28.51 -16.39 19.35
CA GLU A 89 -29.48 -15.32 19.59
C GLU A 89 -30.74 -15.49 18.73
N GLU A 90 -30.57 -15.84 17.45
CA GLU A 90 -31.68 -16.14 16.55
C GLU A 90 -32.49 -17.37 17.00
N ILE A 91 -31.84 -18.45 17.45
CA ILE A 91 -32.51 -19.64 18.01
C ILE A 91 -33.38 -19.25 19.21
N ARG A 92 -32.83 -18.48 20.16
CA ARG A 92 -33.59 -18.01 21.33
C ARG A 92 -34.78 -17.15 20.92
N ARG A 93 -34.58 -16.26 19.94
CA ARG A 93 -35.64 -15.41 19.40
C ARG A 93 -36.78 -16.26 18.81
N ARG A 94 -36.46 -17.27 17.99
CA ARG A 94 -37.47 -18.20 17.43
C ARG A 94 -38.18 -19.01 18.52
N CYS A 95 -37.46 -19.51 19.53
CA CYS A 95 -38.08 -20.21 20.67
C CYS A 95 -39.13 -19.33 21.39
N ILE A 96 -38.79 -18.06 21.66
CA ILE A 96 -39.69 -17.12 22.33
C ILE A 96 -40.93 -16.84 21.48
N LEU A 97 -40.75 -16.60 20.18
CA LEU A 97 -41.86 -16.26 19.28
C LEU A 97 -42.80 -17.44 19.01
N GLU A 98 -42.28 -18.66 18.93
CA GLU A 98 -43.07 -19.86 18.67
C GLU A 98 -43.60 -20.55 19.94
N GLY A 99 -43.25 -20.04 21.13
CA GLY A 99 -43.62 -20.64 22.41
C GLY A 99 -42.98 -22.02 22.65
N VAL A 100 -41.86 -22.30 21.98
CA VAL A 100 -41.09 -23.54 22.18
C VAL A 100 -40.27 -23.39 23.46
N PRO A 101 -40.20 -24.43 24.34
CA PRO A 101 -39.40 -24.38 25.55
C PRO A 101 -37.96 -23.92 25.29
N GLU A 102 -37.42 -23.11 26.21
CA GLU A 102 -36.13 -22.46 26.01
C GLU A 102 -35.02 -23.49 25.71
N CYS A 103 -34.44 -23.36 24.53
CA CYS A 103 -33.37 -24.23 24.08
C CYS A 103 -32.06 -23.86 24.79
N LYS A 104 -31.44 -24.84 25.49
CA LYS A 104 -30.10 -24.70 26.10
C LYS A 104 -29.00 -24.70 25.03
N CYS A 105 -28.94 -23.63 24.23
CA CYS A 105 -28.09 -23.49 23.05
C CYS A 105 -26.79 -22.69 23.26
N LYS A 106 -26.52 -22.20 24.48
CA LYS A 106 -25.37 -21.32 24.77
C LYS A 106 -24.01 -21.90 24.35
N SER A 107 -23.84 -23.21 24.44
CA SER A 107 -22.60 -23.93 24.12
C SER A 107 -22.65 -24.72 22.81
N TRP A 108 -23.67 -24.51 21.97
CA TRP A 108 -23.82 -25.28 20.73
C TRP A 108 -22.83 -24.84 19.66
N GLU A 109 -22.15 -25.80 19.05
CA GLU A 109 -21.32 -25.56 17.87
C GLU A 109 -22.14 -25.02 16.68
N LYS A 110 -21.50 -24.26 15.79
CA LYS A 110 -22.15 -23.65 14.61
C LYS A 110 -22.95 -24.66 13.78
N LYS A 111 -22.39 -25.86 13.53
CA LYS A 111 -23.06 -26.91 12.75
C LYS A 111 -24.40 -27.31 13.37
N LYS A 112 -24.42 -27.47 14.69
CA LYS A 112 -25.63 -27.82 15.44
C LYS A 112 -26.67 -26.69 15.39
N CYS A 113 -26.23 -25.44 15.48
CA CYS A 113 -27.13 -24.29 15.34
C CYS A 113 -27.79 -24.22 13.95
N ILE A 114 -27.01 -24.42 12.88
CA ILE A 114 -27.54 -24.41 11.50
C ILE A 114 -28.60 -25.50 11.32
N VAL A 115 -28.31 -26.74 11.73
CA VAL A 115 -29.26 -27.86 11.64
C VAL A 115 -30.56 -27.56 12.38
N TRP A 116 -30.48 -26.94 13.57
CA TRP A 116 -31.66 -26.56 14.32
C TRP A 116 -32.46 -25.45 13.61
N LEU A 117 -31.79 -24.40 13.12
CA LEU A 117 -32.44 -23.29 12.41
C LEU A 117 -33.11 -23.74 11.11
N GLN A 118 -32.53 -24.71 10.41
CA GLN A 118 -33.15 -25.35 9.24
C GLN A 118 -34.40 -26.15 9.60
N LYS A 119 -34.41 -26.84 10.75
CA LYS A 119 -35.57 -27.62 11.23
C LYS A 119 -36.71 -26.75 11.77
N HIS A 120 -36.39 -25.52 12.20
CA HIS A 120 -37.34 -24.58 12.81
C HIS A 120 -37.33 -23.24 12.04
N PRO A 121 -37.78 -23.21 10.77
CA PRO A 121 -37.83 -21.99 9.97
C PRO A 121 -38.83 -20.97 10.54
N ILE A 122 -38.65 -19.68 10.23
CA ILE A 122 -39.63 -18.65 10.59
C ILE A 122 -40.97 -18.99 9.93
N THR A 123 -42.04 -19.00 10.71
CA THR A 123 -43.39 -19.36 10.26
C THR A 123 -44.29 -18.15 9.95
N ASN A 124 -43.97 -16.98 10.51
CA ASN A 124 -44.74 -15.75 10.31
C ASN A 124 -44.51 -15.17 8.90
N THR A 125 -45.58 -15.06 8.12
CA THR A 125 -45.54 -14.61 6.72
C THR A 125 -45.01 -13.18 6.55
N THR A 126 -45.35 -12.25 7.44
CA THR A 126 -44.86 -10.86 7.42
C THR A 126 -43.35 -10.82 7.64
N ASP A 127 -42.84 -11.61 8.59
CA ASP A 127 -41.41 -11.68 8.88
C ASP A 127 -40.62 -12.37 7.76
N ILE A 128 -41.17 -13.44 7.16
CA ILE A 128 -40.57 -14.10 5.99
C ILE A 128 -40.44 -13.10 4.83
N ALA A 129 -41.52 -12.38 4.51
CA ALA A 129 -41.52 -11.37 3.46
C ALA A 129 -40.48 -10.27 3.72
N PHE A 130 -40.35 -9.82 4.97
CA PHE A 130 -39.32 -8.87 5.37
C PHE A 130 -37.90 -9.41 5.15
N VAL A 131 -37.58 -10.60 5.67
CA VAL A 131 -36.23 -11.19 5.57
C VAL A 131 -35.85 -11.42 4.11
N ILE A 132 -36.76 -11.95 3.28
CA ILE A 132 -36.52 -12.15 1.84
C ILE A 132 -36.29 -10.82 1.13
N LYS A 133 -37.11 -9.80 1.42
CA LYS A 133 -36.98 -8.47 0.80
C LYS A 133 -35.65 -7.80 1.15
N GLU A 134 -35.26 -7.83 2.42
CA GLU A 134 -34.04 -7.18 2.87
C GLU A 134 -32.78 -7.94 2.44
N GLU A 135 -32.83 -9.28 2.43
CA GLU A 135 -31.75 -10.10 1.88
C GLU A 135 -31.58 -9.85 0.38
N LYS A 136 -32.67 -9.74 -0.38
CA LYS A 136 -32.63 -9.38 -1.81
C LYS A 136 -32.01 -8.01 -2.03
N ARG A 137 -32.42 -7.01 -1.25
CA ARG A 137 -31.82 -5.67 -1.32
C ARG A 137 -30.31 -5.73 -1.09
N PHE A 138 -29.87 -6.53 -0.12
CA PHE A 138 -28.46 -6.73 0.17
C PHE A 138 -27.73 -7.48 -0.96
N PHE A 139 -28.35 -8.54 -1.51
CA PHE A 139 -27.87 -9.29 -2.66
C PHE A 139 -27.63 -8.41 -3.88
N ASP A 140 -28.60 -7.57 -4.24
CA ASP A 140 -28.52 -6.66 -5.39
C ASP A 140 -27.39 -5.65 -5.23
N LEU A 141 -27.21 -5.11 -4.01
CA LEU A 141 -26.13 -4.17 -3.69
C LEU A 141 -24.75 -4.81 -3.84
N VAL A 142 -24.57 -6.04 -3.31
CA VAL A 142 -23.29 -6.75 -3.42
C VAL A 142 -23.00 -7.10 -4.87
N THR A 143 -24.00 -7.58 -5.61
CA THR A 143 -23.88 -7.92 -7.03
C THR A 143 -23.46 -6.71 -7.87
N LYS A 144 -24.11 -5.56 -7.67
CA LYS A 144 -23.76 -4.30 -8.34
C LYS A 144 -22.31 -3.88 -8.04
N ALA A 145 -21.89 -3.94 -6.78
CA ALA A 145 -20.53 -3.58 -6.37
C ALA A 145 -19.45 -4.55 -6.90
N LEU A 146 -19.80 -5.79 -7.22
CA LEU A 146 -18.90 -6.74 -7.88
C LEU A 146 -18.77 -6.43 -9.37
N LEU A 147 -19.89 -6.13 -10.05
CA LEU A 147 -19.90 -5.75 -11.47
C LEU A 147 -19.09 -4.47 -11.74
N GLU A 148 -19.31 -3.41 -10.95
CA GLU A 148 -18.56 -2.16 -11.06
C GLU A 148 -17.04 -2.39 -10.93
N LYS A 149 -16.62 -3.27 -10.02
CA LYS A 149 -15.20 -3.62 -9.87
C LYS A 149 -14.64 -4.43 -11.05
N THR A 150 -15.45 -5.29 -11.65
CA THR A 150 -15.01 -6.03 -12.84
C THR A 150 -14.85 -5.10 -14.03
N ASP A 151 -15.71 -4.09 -14.15
CA ASP A 151 -15.64 -3.11 -15.23
C ASP A 151 -14.46 -2.15 -15.03
N GLU A 152 -14.24 -1.65 -13.80
CA GLU A 152 -13.03 -0.86 -13.48
C GLU A 152 -11.72 -1.62 -13.77
N LYS A 153 -11.68 -2.93 -13.56
CA LYS A 153 -10.49 -3.76 -13.85
C LYS A 153 -10.25 -3.95 -15.34
N LYS A 154 -11.32 -4.00 -16.13
CA LYS A 154 -11.26 -4.08 -17.60
C LYS A 154 -10.82 -2.74 -18.18
N GLU A 155 -11.38 -1.64 -17.70
CA GLU A 155 -11.02 -0.28 -18.15
C GLU A 155 -9.58 0.10 -17.76
N LYS A 156 -9.11 -0.31 -16.57
CA LYS A 156 -7.72 -0.08 -16.13
C LYS A 156 -6.70 -1.01 -16.79
N GLY A 157 -7.12 -1.87 -17.74
CA GLY A 157 -6.24 -2.72 -18.53
C GLY A 157 -5.17 -3.39 -17.67
N THR A 158 -5.57 -4.14 -16.64
CA THR A 158 -4.60 -4.75 -15.72
C THR A 158 -3.71 -5.69 -16.53
N THR A 159 -2.50 -5.24 -16.89
CA THR A 159 -1.56 -6.03 -17.68
C THR A 159 -1.30 -7.34 -16.92
N PRO A 160 -1.31 -8.49 -17.63
CA PRO A 160 -1.04 -9.77 -16.98
C PRO A 160 0.29 -9.71 -16.22
N PRO A 161 0.38 -10.36 -15.06
CA PRO A 161 1.60 -10.31 -14.27
C PRO A 161 2.78 -10.90 -15.06
N TRP A 162 3.91 -10.19 -15.06
CA TRP A 162 5.17 -10.62 -15.68
C TRP A 162 5.78 -11.77 -14.86
N ASN A 163 5.29 -12.98 -15.10
CA ASN A 163 5.64 -14.16 -14.33
C ASN A 163 6.91 -14.87 -14.85
N TYR A 164 7.36 -14.54 -16.05
CA TYR A 164 8.53 -15.11 -16.71
C TYR A 164 9.56 -14.01 -17.03
N SER A 165 10.74 -14.35 -17.53
CA SER A 165 11.90 -13.43 -17.62
C SER A 165 11.89 -12.60 -18.90
N GLU A 166 11.30 -13.12 -19.97
CA GLU A 166 11.28 -12.57 -21.33
C GLU A 166 10.76 -11.13 -21.42
N PRO A 167 9.68 -10.72 -20.72
CA PRO A 167 9.23 -9.32 -20.73
C PRO A 167 10.23 -8.38 -20.07
N TYR A 168 10.98 -8.86 -19.07
CA TYR A 168 12.06 -8.10 -18.47
C TYR A 168 13.26 -8.02 -19.41
N LEU A 169 13.60 -9.09 -20.11
CA LEU A 169 14.68 -9.09 -21.10
C LEU A 169 14.37 -8.13 -22.26
N ARG A 170 13.16 -8.19 -22.82
CA ARG A 170 12.71 -7.23 -23.85
C ARG A 170 12.82 -5.79 -23.34
N LEU A 171 12.34 -5.53 -22.11
CA LEU A 171 12.42 -4.21 -21.49
C LEU A 171 13.88 -3.73 -21.36
N ILE A 172 14.79 -4.61 -20.94
CA ILE A 172 16.21 -4.29 -20.77
C ILE A 172 16.84 -3.98 -22.14
N GLU A 173 16.62 -4.80 -23.16
CA GLU A 173 17.13 -4.56 -24.51
C GLU A 173 16.58 -3.27 -25.11
N CYS A 174 15.28 -2.99 -24.96
CA CYS A 174 14.72 -1.72 -25.42
C CYS A 174 15.32 -0.51 -24.69
N MET A 175 15.67 -0.63 -23.40
CA MET A 175 16.35 0.44 -22.66
C MET A 175 17.81 0.65 -23.10
N LEU A 176 18.43 -0.37 -23.71
CA LEU A 176 19.79 -0.32 -24.22
C LEU A 176 19.89 0.13 -25.67
N ASP A 177 18.77 0.16 -26.41
CA ASP A 177 18.70 0.73 -27.76
C ASP A 177 19.36 2.10 -27.78
N ASP A 178 20.19 2.37 -28.80
CA ASP A 178 21.04 3.55 -28.86
C ASP A 178 20.27 4.86 -28.67
N SER A 179 19.05 4.94 -29.22
CA SER A 179 18.21 6.12 -29.13
C SER A 179 17.71 6.37 -27.70
N ILE A 180 17.30 5.31 -27.01
CA ILE A 180 16.76 5.37 -25.64
C ILE A 180 17.90 5.49 -24.63
N ARG A 181 19.01 4.81 -24.86
CA ARG A 181 20.23 4.88 -24.06
C ARG A 181 20.75 6.30 -23.99
N GLN A 182 20.78 7.02 -25.11
CA GLN A 182 21.17 8.43 -25.13
C GLN A 182 20.22 9.30 -24.28
N LEU A 183 18.90 9.13 -24.45
CA LEU A 183 17.91 9.81 -23.61
C LEU A 183 18.10 9.47 -22.11
N PHE A 184 18.50 8.23 -21.79
CA PHE A 184 18.72 7.79 -20.42
C PHE A 184 19.96 8.44 -19.80
N LEU A 185 21.04 8.58 -20.57
CA LEU A 185 22.23 9.32 -20.17
C LEU A 185 21.92 10.81 -19.95
N ASP A 186 21.09 11.39 -20.82
CA ASP A 186 20.69 12.80 -20.76
C ASP A 186 19.59 13.10 -19.75
N MET A 187 18.94 12.08 -19.16
CA MET A 187 17.80 12.23 -18.24
C MET A 187 18.10 13.11 -17.01
N HIS A 188 19.37 13.17 -16.59
CA HIS A 188 19.82 13.97 -15.45
C HIS A 188 20.53 15.27 -15.85
N ARG A 189 20.59 15.58 -17.15
CA ARG A 189 21.13 16.85 -17.65
C ARG A 189 20.26 18.00 -17.14
N MET A 190 20.90 19.08 -16.70
CA MET A 190 20.16 20.32 -16.41
C MET A 190 19.69 20.91 -17.74
N GLY A 191 18.38 20.98 -17.91
CA GLY A 191 17.79 21.59 -19.10
C GLY A 191 18.02 23.10 -19.13
N GLU A 192 18.12 23.63 -20.34
CA GLU A 192 18.14 25.09 -20.55
C GLU A 192 16.77 25.69 -20.19
N ARG A 193 16.73 27.02 -19.98
CA ARG A 193 15.50 27.70 -19.54
C ARG A 193 14.32 27.42 -20.48
N ASP A 194 14.58 27.44 -21.78
CA ASP A 194 13.57 27.20 -22.82
C ASP A 194 13.02 25.77 -22.76
N GLU A 195 13.87 24.78 -22.49
CA GLU A 195 13.48 23.37 -22.32
C GLU A 195 12.63 23.16 -21.07
N LEU A 196 12.96 23.87 -19.99
CA LEU A 196 12.19 23.84 -18.74
C LEU A 196 10.82 24.50 -18.91
N ASP A 197 10.75 25.62 -19.64
CA ASP A 197 9.51 26.34 -19.91
C ASP A 197 8.61 25.55 -20.90
N ALA A 198 9.20 24.74 -21.79
CA ALA A 198 8.47 23.85 -22.70
C ALA A 198 7.93 22.57 -22.06
N ARG A 199 8.19 22.30 -20.76
CA ARG A 199 7.82 21.03 -20.10
C ARG A 199 6.33 20.69 -20.10
N ASN A 200 5.47 21.72 -20.14
CA ASN A 200 4.01 21.55 -20.22
C ASN A 200 3.46 21.76 -21.64
N SER A 201 4.34 21.89 -22.63
CA SER A 201 3.93 22.03 -24.03
C SER A 201 3.75 20.67 -24.69
N GLU A 202 2.92 20.64 -25.73
CA GLU A 202 2.78 19.46 -26.61
C GLU A 202 4.08 19.14 -27.36
N ASN A 203 4.97 20.14 -27.50
CA ASN A 203 6.26 20.02 -28.18
C ASN A 203 7.39 19.56 -27.26
N ARG A 204 7.10 19.08 -26.04
CA ARG A 204 8.16 18.60 -25.14
C ARG A 204 8.84 17.37 -25.74
N PRO A 205 10.15 17.19 -25.49
CA PRO A 205 10.84 15.96 -25.86
C PRO A 205 10.18 14.71 -25.24
N GLU A 206 10.20 13.61 -25.99
CA GLU A 206 9.79 12.30 -25.51
C GLU A 206 10.69 11.90 -24.33
N THR A 207 10.09 11.42 -23.23
CA THR A 207 10.88 10.90 -22.11
C THR A 207 11.44 9.51 -22.43
N VAL A 208 12.51 9.10 -21.73
CA VAL A 208 13.08 7.74 -21.82
C VAL A 208 12.01 6.66 -21.72
N TYR A 209 11.05 6.81 -20.80
CA TYR A 209 10.02 5.81 -20.55
C TYR A 209 8.95 5.78 -21.64
N GLU A 210 8.68 6.91 -22.29
CA GLU A 210 7.77 7.00 -23.44
C GLU A 210 8.41 6.36 -24.67
N ALA A 211 9.67 6.72 -24.96
CA ALA A 211 10.43 6.13 -26.05
C ALA A 211 10.58 4.61 -25.89
N CYS A 212 10.89 4.15 -24.67
CA CYS A 212 10.97 2.73 -24.35
C CYS A 212 9.62 2.03 -24.46
N ALA A 213 8.52 2.61 -23.96
CA ALA A 213 7.19 2.02 -24.12
C ALA A 213 6.79 1.91 -25.59
N ARG A 214 7.13 2.92 -26.41
CA ARG A 214 6.90 2.89 -27.86
C ARG A 214 7.67 1.74 -28.52
N LEU A 215 8.97 1.62 -28.25
CA LEU A 215 9.80 0.56 -28.83
C LEU A 215 9.42 -0.83 -28.33
N PHE A 216 9.11 -0.97 -27.03
CA PHE A 216 8.67 -2.24 -26.46
C PHE A 216 7.39 -2.76 -27.14
N ASN A 217 6.44 -1.85 -27.42
CA ASN A 217 5.15 -2.17 -28.02
C ASN A 217 5.18 -2.28 -29.54
N ASP A 218 6.33 -2.07 -30.17
CA ASP A 218 6.48 -2.18 -31.62
C ASP A 218 6.50 -3.68 -32.01
N PRO A 219 5.48 -4.17 -32.74
CA PRO A 219 5.43 -5.58 -33.16
C PRO A 219 6.52 -5.93 -34.17
N ASP A 220 7.02 -4.95 -34.94
CA ASP A 220 8.05 -5.16 -35.95
C ASP A 220 9.46 -5.10 -35.35
N HIS A 221 9.57 -4.73 -34.07
CA HIS A 221 10.83 -4.74 -33.35
C HIS A 221 11.15 -6.14 -32.82
N GLU A 222 11.95 -6.86 -33.60
CA GLU A 222 12.55 -8.15 -33.25
C GLU A 222 13.63 -7.94 -32.18
N VAL A 223 13.43 -8.54 -31.01
CA VAL A 223 14.36 -8.42 -29.87
C VAL A 223 14.77 -9.82 -29.46
N MET A 224 16.08 -10.04 -29.35
CA MET A 224 16.67 -11.30 -28.89
C MET A 224 17.60 -11.03 -27.71
N SER A 225 17.61 -11.91 -26.71
CA SER A 225 18.59 -11.82 -25.64
C SER A 225 19.98 -12.22 -26.10
N ARG A 226 21.00 -11.80 -25.35
CA ARG A 226 22.37 -12.29 -25.49
C ARG A 226 22.49 -13.69 -24.91
N CYS A 227 23.38 -14.49 -25.49
CA CYS A 227 23.77 -15.79 -24.97
C CYS A 227 24.91 -15.58 -23.95
N LEU A 228 24.63 -15.86 -22.67
CA LEU A 228 25.50 -15.64 -21.52
C LEU A 228 25.56 -16.91 -20.64
N PRO A 229 26.10 -18.03 -21.14
CA PRO A 229 26.10 -19.32 -20.44
C PRO A 229 26.85 -19.27 -19.10
N ASP A 230 27.89 -18.44 -19.01
CA ASP A 230 28.70 -18.31 -17.80
C ASP A 230 28.03 -17.46 -16.71
N LEU A 231 26.99 -16.69 -17.05
CA LEU A 231 26.27 -15.82 -16.12
C LEU A 231 25.20 -16.59 -15.33
N HIS A 232 24.36 -17.33 -16.05
CA HIS A 232 23.27 -18.12 -15.48
C HIS A 232 22.76 -19.12 -16.53
N PHE A 233 22.38 -20.33 -16.11
CA PHE A 233 21.93 -21.38 -17.03
C PHE A 233 20.73 -20.96 -17.90
N THR A 234 19.86 -20.07 -17.40
CA THR A 234 18.73 -19.51 -18.16
C THR A 234 19.18 -18.79 -19.43
N PHE A 235 20.38 -18.20 -19.44
CA PHE A 235 20.92 -17.45 -20.57
C PHE A 235 21.92 -18.29 -21.39
N SER A 236 21.91 -19.62 -21.21
CA SER A 236 22.76 -20.52 -22.00
C SER A 236 22.41 -20.55 -23.48
N GLU A 237 21.20 -20.14 -23.83
CA GLU A 237 20.72 -19.99 -25.20
C GLU A 237 20.15 -18.58 -25.41
N VAL A 238 20.08 -18.16 -26.67
CA VAL A 238 19.43 -16.92 -27.06
C VAL A 238 17.91 -17.06 -26.88
N ILE A 239 17.30 -16.12 -26.17
CA ILE A 239 15.86 -16.13 -25.88
C ILE A 239 15.15 -15.15 -26.82
N ASP A 240 14.15 -15.64 -27.54
CA ASP A 240 13.27 -14.80 -28.37
C ASP A 240 12.36 -13.94 -27.49
N CYS A 241 12.56 -12.63 -27.59
CA CYS A 241 11.84 -11.61 -26.84
C CYS A 241 10.89 -10.81 -27.74
N SER A 242 10.41 -11.39 -28.85
CA SER A 242 9.44 -10.77 -29.77
C SER A 242 8.13 -10.36 -29.08
N PHE A 243 7.47 -9.31 -29.60
CA PHE A 243 6.27 -8.75 -28.97
C PHE A 243 5.10 -9.74 -28.86
N GLU A 244 4.99 -10.69 -29.80
CA GLU A 244 3.96 -11.73 -29.78
C GLU A 244 4.02 -12.62 -28.52
N ASN A 245 5.21 -12.76 -27.94
CA ASN A 245 5.44 -13.54 -26.72
C ASN A 245 5.21 -12.71 -25.44
N MET A 246 4.86 -11.42 -25.55
CA MET A 246 4.69 -10.52 -24.41
C MET A 246 3.28 -10.62 -23.82
N PRO A 247 3.11 -10.37 -22.50
CA PRO A 247 1.81 -10.44 -21.84
C PRO A 247 0.84 -9.33 -22.28
N GLY A 248 1.29 -8.38 -23.08
CA GLY A 248 0.49 -7.29 -23.63
C GLY A 248 1.29 -6.00 -23.76
N LYS A 249 0.59 -4.94 -24.17
CA LYS A 249 1.18 -3.60 -24.28
C LYS A 249 1.56 -3.04 -22.91
N VAL A 250 2.62 -2.24 -22.87
CA VAL A 250 3.06 -1.51 -21.68
C VAL A 250 2.83 -0.02 -21.83
N THR A 251 2.50 0.63 -20.72
CA THR A 251 2.43 2.09 -20.63
C THR A 251 3.78 2.67 -20.15
N PRO A 252 4.07 3.96 -20.41
CA PRO A 252 5.28 4.61 -19.90
C PRO A 252 5.43 4.52 -18.37
N ASP A 253 4.31 4.62 -17.64
CA ASP A 253 4.31 4.48 -16.18
C ASP A 253 4.67 3.05 -15.73
N GLU A 254 4.23 2.03 -16.48
CA GLU A 254 4.62 0.65 -16.22
C GLU A 254 6.09 0.42 -16.50
N VAL A 255 6.63 0.95 -17.61
CA VAL A 255 8.07 0.92 -17.92
C VAL A 255 8.86 1.54 -16.76
N LYS A 256 8.50 2.75 -16.35
CA LYS A 256 9.14 3.46 -15.23
C LYS A 256 9.10 2.65 -13.93
N ARG A 257 7.94 2.07 -13.59
CA ARG A 257 7.78 1.25 -12.38
C ARG A 257 8.63 -0.01 -12.44
N ARG A 258 8.56 -0.77 -13.55
CA ARG A 258 9.28 -2.05 -13.73
C ARG A 258 10.79 -1.86 -13.78
N TRP A 259 11.24 -0.79 -14.46
CA TRP A 259 12.65 -0.41 -14.49
C TRP A 259 13.14 -0.01 -13.09
N GLY A 260 12.38 0.83 -12.38
CA GLY A 260 12.68 1.23 -11.00
C GLY A 260 12.76 0.03 -10.04
N ASP A 261 11.84 -0.92 -10.15
CA ASP A 261 11.86 -2.17 -9.37
C ASP A 261 13.10 -3.01 -9.67
N SER A 262 13.46 -3.16 -10.95
CA SER A 262 14.63 -3.94 -11.39
C SER A 262 15.93 -3.29 -10.90
N ARG A 263 16.04 -1.98 -11.06
CA ARG A 263 17.14 -1.17 -10.53
C ARG A 263 17.31 -1.32 -9.02
N ALA A 264 16.22 -1.22 -8.25
CA ALA A 264 16.28 -1.34 -6.80
C ALA A 264 16.77 -2.71 -6.34
N LYS A 265 16.45 -3.79 -7.08
CA LYS A 265 16.97 -5.13 -6.84
C LYS A 265 18.44 -5.25 -7.22
N LEU A 266 18.83 -4.68 -8.36
CA LEU A 266 20.21 -4.67 -8.83
C LEU A 266 21.15 -4.03 -7.79
N ILE A 267 20.81 -2.84 -7.27
CA ILE A 267 21.60 -2.13 -6.26
C ILE A 267 21.85 -3.02 -5.02
N LYS A 268 20.83 -3.77 -4.59
CA LYS A 268 20.95 -4.68 -3.43
C LYS A 268 21.87 -5.85 -3.73
N ILE A 269 21.80 -6.42 -4.93
CA ILE A 269 22.64 -7.55 -5.33
C ILE A 269 24.10 -7.12 -5.42
N ILE A 270 24.38 -6.00 -6.11
CA ILE A 270 25.73 -5.44 -6.22
C ILE A 270 26.32 -5.20 -4.84
N ALA A 271 25.57 -4.55 -3.94
CA ALA A 271 26.04 -4.29 -2.59
C ALA A 271 26.36 -5.57 -1.79
N LYS A 272 25.53 -6.62 -1.89
CA LYS A 272 25.83 -7.90 -1.23
C LYS A 272 27.06 -8.59 -1.82
N TRP A 273 27.21 -8.54 -3.14
CA TRP A 273 28.32 -9.16 -3.86
C TRP A 273 29.65 -8.48 -3.49
N GLU A 274 29.70 -7.15 -3.53
CA GLU A 274 30.88 -6.36 -3.14
C GLU A 274 31.26 -6.58 -1.67
N LEU A 275 30.28 -6.55 -0.75
CA LEU A 275 30.52 -6.76 0.68
C LEU A 275 31.02 -8.17 1.03
N SER A 276 30.75 -9.17 0.18
CA SER A 276 31.21 -10.54 0.40
C SER A 276 32.74 -10.69 0.26
N GLY A 277 33.42 -9.71 -0.33
CA GLY A 277 34.84 -9.78 -0.65
C GLY A 277 35.15 -10.62 -1.89
N ASN A 278 34.15 -11.23 -2.52
CA ASN A 278 34.28 -11.92 -3.81
C ASN A 278 34.63 -10.95 -4.96
N GLY A 279 34.43 -9.63 -4.78
CA GLY A 279 34.88 -8.55 -5.67
C GLY A 279 36.34 -8.12 -5.48
N PHE A 280 37.21 -9.01 -4.98
CA PHE A 280 38.63 -8.75 -4.69
C PHE A 280 38.89 -7.73 -3.55
N GLY A 281 38.22 -7.94 -2.41
CA GLY A 281 38.37 -7.12 -1.20
C GLY A 281 37.06 -6.42 -0.83
N GLN A 282 36.90 -6.04 0.45
CA GLN A 282 35.75 -5.26 0.91
C GLN A 282 35.83 -3.85 0.32
N ARG A 283 35.36 -3.66 -0.91
CA ARG A 283 35.25 -2.34 -1.53
C ARG A 283 34.15 -1.55 -0.83
N GLY A 284 34.42 -0.28 -0.54
CA GLY A 284 33.41 0.63 -0.05
C GLY A 284 32.44 1.02 -1.16
N VAL A 285 31.20 1.35 -0.82
CA VAL A 285 30.17 1.86 -1.75
C VAL A 285 30.62 3.14 -2.49
N SER A 286 31.66 3.81 -1.98
CA SER A 286 32.26 5.01 -2.55
C SER A 286 33.46 4.77 -3.48
N ASP A 287 33.81 3.52 -3.80
CA ASP A 287 34.90 3.19 -4.74
C ASP A 287 34.47 3.47 -6.19
N ASP A 288 35.35 4.08 -6.99
CA ASP A 288 35.10 4.42 -8.41
C ASP A 288 34.80 3.19 -9.28
N ASN A 289 35.29 2.02 -8.87
CA ASN A 289 35.10 0.73 -9.53
C ASN A 289 33.99 -0.13 -8.90
N PHE A 290 33.17 0.42 -8.00
CA PHE A 290 32.09 -0.33 -7.34
C PHE A 290 31.06 -0.85 -8.35
N GLY A 291 30.85 -2.17 -8.38
CA GLY A 291 29.91 -2.87 -9.26
C GLY A 291 30.43 -3.20 -10.66
N HIS A 292 31.64 -2.77 -11.02
CA HIS A 292 32.26 -3.05 -12.32
C HIS A 292 33.00 -4.38 -12.33
N LEU A 293 32.89 -5.12 -13.43
CA LEU A 293 33.64 -6.36 -13.64
C LEU A 293 34.91 -6.06 -14.46
N GLY A 294 36.07 -6.20 -13.84
CA GLY A 294 37.35 -6.18 -14.58
C GLY A 294 37.61 -7.52 -15.26
N ASP A 295 38.36 -7.54 -16.35
CA ASP A 295 38.78 -8.78 -17.04
C ASP A 295 39.46 -9.78 -16.07
N ASP A 296 40.23 -9.25 -15.12
CA ASP A 296 40.93 -10.05 -14.09
C ASP A 296 39.97 -10.74 -13.08
N MET A 297 38.69 -10.31 -12.99
CA MET A 297 37.69 -10.94 -12.09
C MET A 297 37.10 -12.23 -12.65
N LEU A 298 37.17 -12.45 -13.97
CA LEU A 298 36.56 -13.62 -14.62
C LEU A 298 37.41 -14.89 -14.50
N GLU A 299 38.67 -14.79 -14.06
CA GLU A 299 39.58 -15.94 -13.92
C GLU A 299 39.09 -17.00 -12.90
N CYS A 300 38.25 -16.60 -11.93
CA CYS A 300 37.64 -17.50 -10.94
C CYS A 300 36.18 -17.90 -11.24
N GLY A 301 35.65 -17.51 -12.41
CA GLY A 301 34.25 -17.72 -12.80
C GLY A 301 33.27 -16.71 -12.21
N ASP A 302 32.17 -16.46 -12.92
CA ASP A 302 31.12 -15.54 -12.49
C ASP A 302 30.24 -16.17 -11.40
N ASN A 303 30.29 -15.60 -10.19
CA ASN A 303 29.54 -16.08 -9.03
C ASN A 303 28.39 -15.14 -8.63
N ARG A 304 28.01 -14.17 -9.48
CA ARG A 304 26.94 -13.20 -9.19
C ARG A 304 25.60 -13.89 -8.93
N ALA A 305 25.36 -15.04 -9.57
CA ALA A 305 24.16 -15.85 -9.38
C ALA A 305 23.94 -16.30 -7.92
N ASN A 306 25.01 -16.45 -7.13
CA ASN A 306 24.91 -16.85 -5.72
C ASN A 306 24.24 -15.79 -4.82
N PHE A 307 24.04 -14.58 -5.33
CA PHE A 307 23.46 -13.46 -4.58
C PHE A 307 21.99 -13.18 -4.93
N LEU A 308 21.40 -13.99 -5.82
CA LEU A 308 19.97 -13.99 -6.06
C LEU A 308 19.21 -14.48 -4.81
N ASP A 309 18.15 -13.77 -4.43
CA ASP A 309 17.22 -14.23 -3.41
C ASP A 309 15.94 -14.79 -4.04
N SER A 310 15.10 -15.47 -3.23
CA SER A 310 13.84 -16.07 -3.71
C SER A 310 12.86 -15.08 -4.39
N GLN A 311 13.05 -13.76 -4.22
CA GLN A 311 12.21 -12.71 -4.79
C GLN A 311 12.84 -12.02 -6.00
N THR A 312 14.11 -12.30 -6.26
CA THR A 312 14.89 -11.68 -7.33
C THR A 312 15.19 -12.71 -8.40
N LYS A 313 14.69 -12.43 -9.59
CA LYS A 313 14.83 -13.31 -10.74
C LYS A 313 16.13 -13.03 -11.48
N GLU A 314 16.53 -14.00 -12.29
CA GLU A 314 17.74 -14.05 -13.11
C GLU A 314 17.91 -12.86 -14.07
N HIS A 315 16.82 -12.23 -14.53
CA HIS A 315 16.89 -11.04 -15.40
C HIS A 315 17.66 -9.86 -14.77
N ILE A 316 17.81 -9.83 -13.44
CA ILE A 316 18.61 -8.80 -12.77
C ILE A 316 20.11 -9.02 -13.02
N LEU A 317 20.57 -10.27 -13.13
CA LEU A 317 21.96 -10.56 -13.52
C LEU A 317 22.20 -10.14 -14.96
N TYR A 318 21.22 -10.41 -15.82
CA TYR A 318 21.25 -9.97 -17.22
C TYR A 318 21.40 -8.46 -17.30
N LEU A 319 20.51 -7.71 -16.62
CA LEU A 319 20.58 -6.25 -16.52
C LEU A 319 21.94 -5.76 -16.02
N TRP A 320 22.50 -6.40 -15.00
CA TRP A 320 23.83 -6.03 -14.50
C TRP A 320 24.88 -6.13 -15.60
N HIS A 321 24.99 -7.30 -16.23
CA HIS A 321 25.99 -7.55 -17.25
C HIS A 321 25.89 -6.56 -18.43
N VAL A 322 24.70 -6.41 -19.00
CA VAL A 322 24.51 -5.55 -20.17
C VAL A 322 24.62 -4.06 -19.84
N ALA A 323 24.25 -3.64 -18.62
CA ALA A 323 24.42 -2.25 -18.20
C ALA A 323 25.90 -1.89 -17.98
N ASP A 324 26.71 -2.84 -17.50
CA ASP A 324 28.16 -2.69 -17.36
C ASP A 324 28.82 -2.61 -18.74
N GLU A 325 28.49 -3.55 -19.63
CA GLU A 325 29.01 -3.57 -21.00
C GLU A 325 28.63 -2.29 -21.79
N ALA A 326 27.39 -1.81 -21.62
CA ALA A 326 26.90 -0.59 -22.25
C ALA A 326 27.40 0.70 -21.56
N GLN A 327 28.22 0.59 -20.50
CA GLN A 327 28.77 1.73 -19.74
C GLN A 327 27.69 2.65 -19.15
N ILE A 328 26.51 2.10 -18.84
CA ILE A 328 25.40 2.84 -18.21
C ILE A 328 25.16 2.42 -16.76
N LEU A 329 25.92 1.45 -16.23
CA LEU A 329 25.71 0.91 -14.89
C LEU A 329 25.70 1.99 -13.81
N LYS A 330 26.61 2.97 -13.87
CA LYS A 330 26.65 4.11 -12.93
C LYS A 330 25.34 4.92 -12.96
N ASN A 331 24.79 5.18 -14.16
CA ASN A 331 23.51 5.86 -14.34
C ASN A 331 22.34 5.01 -13.83
N VAL A 332 22.36 3.70 -14.10
CA VAL A 332 21.38 2.74 -13.57
C VAL A 332 21.40 2.74 -12.04
N MET A 333 22.58 2.80 -11.41
CA MET A 333 22.68 2.91 -9.94
C MET A 333 22.28 4.30 -9.42
N SER A 334 22.19 5.29 -10.31
CA SER A 334 22.06 6.73 -10.01
C SER A 334 23.14 7.22 -9.05
N VAL A 335 24.38 6.81 -9.33
CA VAL A 335 25.55 7.52 -8.83
C VAL A 335 25.56 8.87 -9.54
N ILE A 336 25.01 9.89 -8.87
CA ILE A 336 25.00 11.27 -9.40
C ILE A 336 26.46 11.73 -9.46
N SER A 337 26.85 12.39 -10.55
CA SER A 337 28.19 12.97 -10.64
C SER A 337 28.43 13.93 -9.47
N GLU A 338 29.66 13.96 -8.97
CA GLU A 338 30.02 14.82 -7.83
C GLU A 338 29.72 16.31 -8.11
N SER A 339 29.78 16.72 -9.39
CA SER A 339 29.40 18.07 -9.84
C SER A 339 27.92 18.42 -9.60
N CYS A 340 27.04 17.42 -9.60
CA CYS A 340 25.59 17.57 -9.46
C CYS A 340 25.06 17.08 -8.10
N ALA A 341 25.91 16.40 -7.32
CA ALA A 341 25.56 15.92 -6.00
C ALA A 341 25.54 17.10 -4.99
N ALA A 342 24.36 17.40 -4.46
CA ALA A 342 24.25 18.28 -3.29
C ALA A 342 24.41 17.41 -2.03
N THR A 343 25.53 17.55 -1.32
CA THR A 343 25.69 16.94 0.01
C THR A 343 25.28 17.94 1.09
N SER A 344 25.17 17.48 2.35
CA SER A 344 24.94 18.39 3.48
C SER A 344 26.06 19.42 3.68
N GLU A 345 27.22 19.22 3.05
CA GLU A 345 28.42 20.05 3.16
C GLU A 345 28.70 20.85 1.88
N THR A 346 28.29 20.34 0.72
CA THR A 346 28.45 20.97 -0.60
C THR A 346 27.11 21.20 -1.27
N CYS A 347 26.69 22.47 -1.33
CA CYS A 347 25.64 22.90 -2.26
C CYS A 347 26.29 23.26 -3.60
N SER A 348 25.80 22.67 -4.70
CA SER A 348 26.22 23.01 -6.06
C SER A 348 26.13 24.53 -6.29
N SER A 349 27.23 25.14 -6.71
CA SER A 349 27.28 26.58 -6.97
C SER A 349 26.51 26.90 -8.24
N VAL A 350 25.31 27.47 -8.10
CA VAL A 350 24.62 28.09 -9.24
C VAL A 350 25.40 29.35 -9.60
N SER A 351 26.04 29.35 -10.77
CA SER A 351 26.72 30.51 -11.34
C SER A 351 25.68 31.58 -11.68
N GLY A 352 25.46 32.51 -10.76
CA GLY A 352 24.62 33.67 -11.00
C GLY A 352 24.24 34.42 -9.72
N SER A 353 24.81 35.61 -9.54
CA SER A 353 24.40 36.65 -8.58
C SER A 353 24.77 36.44 -7.10
N GLU A 354 26.00 36.83 -6.74
CA GLU A 354 26.49 36.91 -5.35
C GLU A 354 25.60 37.82 -4.47
N ASN A 355 24.89 38.79 -5.06
CA ASN A 355 24.03 39.72 -4.33
C ASN A 355 22.63 39.17 -3.99
N ALA A 356 22.10 38.21 -4.77
CA ALA A 356 20.86 37.52 -4.43
C ALA A 356 21.07 36.42 -3.36
N VAL A 357 22.23 35.77 -3.40
CA VAL A 357 22.62 34.69 -2.47
C VAL A 357 22.76 35.20 -1.03
N ALA A 358 23.30 36.41 -0.81
CA ALA A 358 23.44 36.96 0.55
C ALA A 358 22.09 37.28 1.25
N ARG A 359 21.05 37.65 0.48
CA ARG A 359 19.70 37.86 1.01
C ARG A 359 18.93 36.54 1.16
N ARG A 360 19.05 35.57 0.25
CA ARG A 360 18.44 34.24 0.39
C ARG A 360 19.05 33.40 1.50
N ARG A 361 20.39 33.40 1.67
CA ARG A 361 21.10 32.65 2.73
C ARG A 361 20.55 32.91 4.15
N ARG A 362 20.16 34.16 4.47
CA ARG A 362 19.60 34.50 5.79
C ARG A 362 18.17 34.01 6.02
N THR A 363 17.38 33.85 4.96
CA THR A 363 16.03 33.27 5.01
C THR A 363 16.09 31.75 5.00
N ASP A 364 16.98 31.16 4.21
CA ASP A 364 17.14 29.70 4.11
C ASP A 364 17.78 29.09 5.36
N GLU A 365 18.77 29.71 6.00
CA GLU A 365 19.29 29.21 7.29
C GLU A 365 18.23 29.19 8.40
N ARG A 366 17.30 30.15 8.39
CA ARG A 366 16.17 30.18 9.32
C ARG A 366 15.13 29.12 8.99
N ALA A 367 14.84 28.92 7.70
CA ALA A 367 13.94 27.88 7.24
C ALA A 367 14.52 26.48 7.52
N LEU A 368 15.82 26.28 7.30
CA LEU A 368 16.55 25.05 7.58
C LEU A 368 16.64 24.78 9.09
N GLY A 369 16.90 25.81 9.90
CA GLY A 369 16.86 25.71 11.36
C GLY A 369 15.47 25.35 11.88
N PHE A 370 14.42 25.94 11.32
CA PHE A 370 13.04 25.61 11.66
C PHE A 370 12.64 24.20 11.21
N PHE A 371 13.10 23.77 10.04
CA PHE A 371 12.91 22.41 9.54
C PHE A 371 13.64 21.38 10.42
N ARG A 372 14.91 21.62 10.77
CA ARG A 372 15.68 20.77 11.69
C ARG A 372 15.01 20.69 13.06
N ALA A 373 14.52 21.80 13.60
CA ALA A 373 13.78 21.80 14.87
C ALA A 373 12.48 20.99 14.78
N LYS A 374 11.71 21.14 13.68
CA LYS A 374 10.49 20.34 13.44
C LYS A 374 10.78 18.86 13.26
N MET A 375 11.84 18.51 12.53
CA MET A 375 12.24 17.13 12.30
C MET A 375 12.76 16.50 13.60
N GLY A 376 13.53 17.24 14.40
CA GLY A 376 13.92 16.82 15.75
C GLY A 376 12.70 16.53 16.61
N LEU A 377 11.72 17.44 16.66
CA LEU A 377 10.46 17.24 17.39
C LEU A 377 9.67 16.01 16.88
N ALA A 378 9.62 15.80 15.56
CA ALA A 378 8.97 14.63 14.97
C ALA A 378 9.69 13.32 15.37
N MET A 379 11.01 13.29 15.33
CA MET A 379 11.80 12.13 15.77
C MET A 379 11.64 11.85 17.26
N HIS A 380 11.61 12.89 18.11
CA HIS A 380 11.34 12.75 19.54
C HIS A 380 9.93 12.20 19.80
N THR A 381 8.91 12.69 19.08
CA THR A 381 7.53 12.18 19.25
C THR A 381 7.39 10.74 18.79
N MET A 382 8.04 10.35 17.69
CA MET A 382 8.09 8.95 17.23
C MET A 382 8.82 8.03 18.21
N SER A 383 9.97 8.47 18.75
CA SER A 383 10.73 7.74 19.76
C SER A 383 9.90 7.52 21.03
N ARG A 384 9.24 8.58 21.55
CA ARG A 384 8.33 8.47 22.70
C ARG A 384 7.19 7.49 22.42
N ALA A 385 6.57 7.54 21.24
CA ALA A 385 5.49 6.63 20.87
C ALA A 385 5.96 5.16 20.84
N ALA A 386 7.18 4.89 20.36
CA ALA A 386 7.76 3.55 20.37
C ALA A 386 8.01 3.04 21.79
N ILE A 387 8.58 3.87 22.66
CA ILE A 387 8.83 3.55 24.08
C ILE A 387 7.51 3.30 24.82
N PHE A 388 6.47 4.12 24.59
CA PHE A 388 5.15 3.90 25.18
C PHE A 388 4.52 2.57 24.74
N LYS A 389 4.71 2.19 23.47
CA LYS A 389 4.22 0.91 22.95
C LYS A 389 4.94 -0.27 23.64
N GLU A 390 6.26 -0.20 23.74
CA GLU A 390 7.07 -1.21 24.43
C GLU A 390 6.71 -1.34 25.92
N LEU A 391 6.44 -0.20 26.60
CA LEU A 391 5.99 -0.19 27.97
C LEU A 391 4.66 -0.93 28.13
N ARG A 392 3.68 -0.66 27.26
CA ARG A 392 2.37 -1.32 27.29
C ARG A 392 2.49 -2.83 27.06
N GLU A 393 3.25 -3.24 26.05
CA GLU A 393 3.49 -4.67 25.76
C GLU A 393 4.20 -5.37 26.93
N SER A 394 5.12 -4.69 27.61
CA SER A 394 5.82 -5.24 28.77
C SER A 394 4.89 -5.36 29.98
N GLN A 395 4.00 -4.40 30.20
CA GLN A 395 2.97 -4.46 31.26
C GLN A 395 1.96 -5.58 31.03
N GLU A 396 1.52 -5.79 29.79
CA GLU A 396 0.62 -6.90 29.43
C GLU A 396 1.27 -8.26 29.69
N LYS A 397 2.53 -8.44 29.28
CA LYS A 397 3.30 -9.66 29.55
C LYS A 397 3.52 -9.89 31.04
N LEU A 398 3.76 -8.82 31.81
CA LEU A 398 3.90 -8.90 33.26
C LEU A 398 2.61 -9.39 33.91
N PHE A 399 1.47 -8.80 33.52
CA PHE A 399 0.16 -9.20 34.03
C PHE A 399 -0.16 -10.66 33.69
N GLU A 400 0.11 -11.10 32.45
CA GLU A 400 -0.07 -12.50 32.05
C GLU A 400 0.81 -13.44 32.88
N ALA A 401 2.08 -13.10 33.08
CA ALA A 401 2.99 -13.90 33.90
C ALA A 401 2.51 -13.99 35.36
N GLN A 402 1.97 -12.90 35.93
CA GLN A 402 1.38 -12.91 37.27
C GLN A 402 0.15 -13.80 37.36
N LEU A 403 -0.73 -13.79 36.34
CA LEU A 403 -1.86 -14.72 36.27
C LEU A 403 -1.40 -16.18 36.24
N ARG A 404 -0.35 -16.49 35.46
CA ARG A 404 0.21 -17.85 35.39
C ARG A 404 0.78 -18.33 36.72
N VAL A 405 1.41 -17.47 37.51
CA VAL A 405 1.88 -17.82 38.86
C VAL A 405 0.71 -18.30 39.73
N MET A 406 -0.48 -17.69 39.62
CA MET A 406 -1.66 -18.09 40.40
C MET A 406 -2.34 -19.38 39.90
N GLU A 407 -2.22 -19.69 38.61
CA GLU A 407 -2.84 -20.89 38.00
C GLU A 407 -2.05 -22.17 38.26
N VAL A 408 -0.74 -22.05 38.47
CA VAL A 408 0.17 -23.19 38.56
C VAL A 408 0.18 -23.78 39.97
N THR A 409 -0.08 -25.09 40.07
CA THR A 409 -0.06 -25.84 41.33
C THR A 409 1.31 -26.45 41.66
N SER A 410 2.21 -26.54 40.69
CA SER A 410 3.55 -27.11 40.84
C SER A 410 4.55 -26.07 41.34
N GLU A 411 5.27 -26.38 42.41
CA GLU A 411 6.26 -25.49 43.04
C GLU A 411 7.38 -25.08 42.07
N GLU A 412 7.96 -26.03 41.34
CA GLU A 412 9.03 -25.78 40.36
C GLU A 412 8.61 -24.83 39.23
N LEU A 413 7.38 -24.99 38.72
CA LEU A 413 6.85 -24.10 37.68
C LEU A 413 6.49 -22.73 38.26
N SER A 414 6.03 -22.67 39.51
CA SER A 414 5.77 -21.41 40.21
C SER A 414 7.05 -20.59 40.36
N GLU A 415 8.17 -21.22 40.75
CA GLU A 415 9.47 -20.55 40.82
C GLU A 415 9.95 -20.00 39.47
N LEU A 416 9.76 -20.77 38.39
CA LEU A 416 10.11 -20.33 37.03
C LEU A 416 9.31 -19.10 36.61
N TRP A 417 7.99 -19.11 36.83
CA TRP A 417 7.13 -17.98 36.52
C TRP A 417 7.42 -16.77 37.40
N MET A 418 7.75 -16.97 38.68
CA MET A 418 8.22 -15.91 39.58
C MET A 418 9.56 -15.30 39.12
N GLY A 419 10.46 -16.10 38.55
CA GLY A 419 11.66 -15.60 37.86
C GLY A 419 11.32 -14.72 36.67
N ARG A 420 10.34 -15.13 35.85
CA ARG A 420 9.86 -14.36 34.71
C ARG A 420 9.18 -13.05 35.12
N VAL A 421 8.39 -13.05 36.19
CA VAL A 421 7.76 -11.84 36.76
C VAL A 421 8.84 -10.84 37.17
N ARG A 422 9.84 -11.26 37.96
CA ARG A 422 10.95 -10.38 38.38
C ARG A 422 11.71 -9.75 37.21
N TYR A 423 11.94 -10.53 36.15
CA TYR A 423 12.57 -10.02 34.92
C TYR A 423 11.69 -8.95 34.23
N LEU A 424 10.38 -9.21 34.10
CA LEU A 424 9.46 -8.27 33.45
C LEU A 424 9.25 -7.00 34.28
N GLU A 425 9.23 -7.09 35.61
CA GLU A 425 9.19 -5.93 36.51
C GLU A 425 10.43 -5.05 36.33
N ALA A 426 11.62 -5.65 36.26
CA ALA A 426 12.86 -4.92 35.99
C ALA A 426 12.83 -4.25 34.61
N ASN A 427 12.29 -4.91 33.59
CA ASN A 427 12.16 -4.33 32.26
C ASN A 427 11.18 -3.15 32.22
N VAL A 428 9.99 -3.30 32.82
CA VAL A 428 8.99 -2.22 32.95
C VAL A 428 9.60 -1.02 33.67
N LYS A 429 10.36 -1.26 34.74
CA LYS A 429 11.06 -0.21 35.48
C LYS A 429 12.08 0.52 34.59
N ALA A 430 12.93 -0.20 33.88
CA ALA A 430 13.94 0.40 32.99
C ALA A 430 13.32 1.23 31.86
N VAL A 431 12.25 0.73 31.23
CA VAL A 431 11.53 1.47 30.17
C VAL A 431 10.85 2.72 30.73
N THR A 432 10.32 2.65 31.96
CA THR A 432 9.71 3.80 32.64
C THR A 432 10.76 4.86 32.97
N GLU A 433 11.93 4.48 33.50
CA GLU A 433 13.04 5.40 33.77
C GLU A 433 13.58 6.06 32.50
N CYS A 434 13.61 5.33 31.38
CA CYS A 434 13.95 5.88 30.06
C CYS A 434 12.95 6.94 29.62
N LEU A 435 11.65 6.69 29.82
CA LEU A 435 10.60 7.63 29.48
C LEU A 435 10.64 8.90 30.35
N ASP A 436 10.90 8.75 31.65
CA ASP A 436 11.02 9.88 32.59
C ASP A 436 12.24 10.74 32.27
N SER A 437 13.36 10.12 31.84
CA SER A 437 14.55 10.85 31.39
C SER A 437 14.26 11.72 30.17
N LEU A 438 13.44 11.24 29.23
CA LEU A 438 12.99 12.01 28.08
C LEU A 438 12.01 13.13 28.45
N ALA A 439 11.22 12.96 29.50
CA ALA A 439 10.31 14.00 29.99
C ALA A 439 11.05 15.15 30.69
N PHE A 440 12.20 14.86 31.33
CA PHE A 440 13.05 15.87 31.96
C PHE A 440 13.70 16.80 30.93
N GLU A 441 14.15 16.27 29.79
CA GLU A 441 14.75 17.07 28.71
C GLU A 441 13.79 18.10 28.11
N ASP A 442 12.49 17.77 28.00
CA ASP A 442 11.45 18.69 27.50
C ASP A 442 11.17 19.87 28.46
N SER A 443 11.56 19.76 29.74
CA SER A 443 11.33 20.79 30.77
C SER A 443 12.42 21.87 30.83
N LEU A 444 13.55 21.67 30.14
CA LEU A 444 14.59 22.68 30.00
C LEU A 444 14.17 23.69 28.91
N GLU A 445 13.50 24.77 29.33
CA GLU A 445 13.14 25.88 28.43
C GLU A 445 14.37 26.35 27.63
N PRO A 446 14.26 26.52 26.29
CA PRO A 446 15.35 27.12 25.52
C PRO A 446 15.61 28.54 26.02
N PRO A 447 16.88 28.99 26.10
CA PRO A 447 17.23 30.29 26.66
C PRO A 447 16.45 31.41 25.98
N SER A 448 15.67 32.13 26.78
CA SER A 448 14.80 33.21 26.31
C SER A 448 15.59 34.22 25.48
N LYS A 449 15.06 34.55 24.30
CA LYS A 449 15.64 35.52 23.37
C LYS A 449 15.83 36.85 24.09
N LYS A 450 17.09 37.25 24.35
CA LYS A 450 17.45 38.60 24.81
C LYS A 450 16.72 39.64 23.94
N GLN A 451 15.86 40.44 24.57
CA GLN A 451 15.13 41.54 23.95
C GLN A 451 16.11 42.49 23.24
N LYS A 452 16.05 42.54 21.91
CA LYS A 452 16.77 43.56 21.12
C LYS A 452 16.10 44.91 21.36
N LYS A 453 16.82 45.77 22.09
CA LYS A 453 16.53 47.19 22.34
C LYS A 453 16.31 47.93 21.01
N LYS A 454 15.08 48.39 20.75
CA LYS A 454 14.73 49.32 19.66
C LYS A 454 15.62 50.56 19.77
N ARG A 455 16.51 50.79 18.81
CA ARG A 455 17.12 52.11 18.56
C ARG A 455 16.36 52.78 17.42
N GLY A 456 16.06 54.06 17.61
CA GLY A 456 15.11 54.85 16.83
C GLY A 456 15.47 55.06 15.37
N ALA A 457 14.41 55.29 14.59
CA ALA A 457 14.47 55.71 13.19
C ALA A 457 15.03 57.14 13.06
N PRO A 458 15.85 57.44 12.04
CA PRO A 458 15.99 58.79 11.52
C PRO A 458 14.85 59.08 10.52
N GLY A 459 14.39 60.33 10.55
CA GLY A 459 13.20 60.83 9.85
C GLY A 459 13.33 60.98 8.34
N PRO A 460 12.25 61.49 7.69
CA PRO A 460 12.11 61.52 6.25
C PRO A 460 12.91 62.69 5.63
N LEU A 461 13.66 62.38 4.58
CA LEU A 461 14.29 63.37 3.72
C LEU A 461 13.23 63.95 2.75
N VAL A 462 13.11 65.26 2.82
CA VAL A 462 12.39 66.14 1.92
C VAL A 462 13.09 66.13 0.55
N LEU A 463 12.33 65.92 -0.53
CA LEU A 463 12.76 66.24 -1.90
C LEU A 463 11.82 67.31 -2.45
N GLY A 464 12.33 68.53 -2.60
CA GLY A 464 11.88 69.47 -3.64
C GLY A 464 12.33 68.94 -5.01
N GLY A 465 11.67 69.22 -6.13
CA GLY A 465 11.11 70.51 -6.55
C GLY A 465 12.15 71.20 -7.44
N ASP A 466 11.87 71.22 -8.75
CA ASP A 466 12.41 72.04 -9.88
C ASP A 466 12.33 71.12 -11.13
N SER A 467 11.35 71.23 -12.04
CA SER A 467 10.98 72.27 -13.02
C SER A 467 11.95 72.41 -14.20
N ASP A 468 11.34 72.66 -15.37
CA ASP A 468 11.88 73.02 -16.69
C ASP A 468 12.15 71.86 -17.67
N SER A 469 11.79 71.89 -18.95
CA SER A 469 10.80 72.60 -19.79
C SER A 469 11.09 72.16 -21.23
N ASP A 470 10.06 72.14 -22.08
CA ASP A 470 10.08 72.23 -23.56
C ASP A 470 10.67 71.01 -24.33
N SER A 471 10.18 70.58 -25.49
CA SER A 471 9.29 71.18 -26.49
C SER A 471 8.87 70.11 -27.53
N ASP A 472 7.70 70.34 -28.15
CA ASP A 472 7.37 70.21 -29.58
C ASP A 472 7.32 68.81 -30.23
N GLU A 473 6.12 68.38 -30.67
CA GLU A 473 5.60 68.44 -32.07
C GLU A 473 6.28 67.36 -32.94
N GLU A 474 5.63 66.51 -33.73
CA GLU A 474 4.55 66.72 -34.70
C GLU A 474 4.02 65.32 -35.14
N GLU A 475 2.76 65.32 -35.60
CA GLU A 475 2.15 64.63 -36.76
C GLU A 475 2.86 63.42 -37.42
N GLU A 476 2.19 62.36 -37.89
CA GLU A 476 1.14 62.39 -38.90
C GLU A 476 0.41 61.03 -38.96
N ALA A 477 -0.87 61.07 -39.33
CA ALA A 477 -1.68 59.92 -39.67
C ALA A 477 -1.65 59.67 -41.19
N VAL A 478 -2.26 58.53 -41.58
CA VAL A 478 -2.78 58.19 -42.92
C VAL A 478 -1.82 57.46 -43.86
N ASN A 479 -2.09 56.18 -44.10
CA ASN A 479 -2.55 55.82 -45.44
C ASN A 479 -3.44 54.56 -45.49
N GLU A 480 -4.46 54.72 -46.31
CA GLU A 480 -5.56 53.83 -46.68
C GLU A 480 -5.16 52.71 -47.67
N GLU A 481 -6.04 51.71 -47.72
CA GLU A 481 -6.48 50.89 -48.87
C GLU A 481 -5.48 50.02 -49.66
N GLU A 482 -5.72 48.69 -49.64
CA GLU A 482 -6.49 47.99 -50.68
C GLU A 482 -7.23 46.77 -50.09
#